data_AF-A0A9P5WX92-F1
#
_entry.id   AF-A0A9P5WX92-F1
#
_cell.length_a   1.000
_cell.length_b   1.000
_cell.length_c   1.000
_cell.angle_alpha   90.00
_cell.angle_beta   90.00
_cell.angle_gamma   90.00
#
_symmetry.space_group_name_H-M   'P 1'
#
loop_
_entity.id
_entity.type
_entity.pdbx_description
1 polymer ?
#
loop_
_entity_poly.entity_id
_entity_poly.type
_entity_poly.pdbx_seq_one_letter_code
_entity_poly.pdbx_strand_id
1 'polypeptide(L)'
;MPEYQECLAHYFSMNMFLEAHKDKETTNLGVLALWTDATGKESDLAPDAHVFRLDDSVRLERGTRGHQIALFLVHLVNTEAHPNLSLPSFQSLTWKGVATTGRAGILDFGRLALKLSYLTHTSVQIYTCSQWEMSIQVVNSHVWFHVALAIEFKEYFLTFVTNDNVFQPEWGPSFEKMKDDSPPDIEDNKMWKSTGLACEVIWDKGQAVFSGVGVYTISELFFIAGKVFHSPSQTAHLCEAFWQYAYTTWMKTL
;
A
#
# COMPACT_ATOMS: atom_id res chain seq x y z
N MET A 1 -1.00 1.83 -11.73
CA MET A 1 -1.54 0.86 -10.75
C MET A 1 -0.39 -0.08 -10.44
N PRO A 2 -0.08 -0.43 -9.18
CA PRO A 2 1.05 -1.33 -8.96
C PRO A 2 0.75 -2.66 -9.63
N GLU A 3 1.78 -3.24 -10.23
CA GLU A 3 1.71 -4.62 -10.69
C GLU A 3 1.90 -5.56 -9.49
N TYR A 4 1.35 -6.77 -9.56
CA TYR A 4 1.42 -7.75 -8.46
C TYR A 4 2.85 -7.98 -7.95
N GLN A 5 3.83 -8.01 -8.85
CA GLN A 5 5.24 -8.17 -8.50
C GLN A 5 5.78 -7.00 -7.67
N GLU A 6 5.33 -5.77 -7.96
CA GLU A 6 5.73 -4.58 -7.20
C GLU A 6 5.16 -4.66 -5.78
N CYS A 7 3.90 -5.08 -5.64
CA CYS A 7 3.30 -5.32 -4.31
C CYS A 7 4.05 -6.39 -3.52
N LEU A 8 4.42 -7.51 -4.16
CA LEU A 8 5.22 -8.55 -3.52
C LEU A 8 6.62 -8.03 -3.14
N ALA A 9 7.29 -7.29 -4.02
CA ALA A 9 8.60 -6.71 -3.72
C ALA A 9 8.55 -5.76 -2.52
N HIS A 10 7.51 -4.92 -2.43
CA HIS A 10 7.29 -4.05 -1.27
C HIS A 10 7.01 -4.86 0.00
N TYR A 11 6.16 -5.90 -0.09
CA TYR A 11 5.90 -6.82 1.01
C TYR A 11 7.19 -7.46 1.54
N PHE A 12 7.99 -8.07 0.65
CA PHE A 12 9.24 -8.72 1.04
C PHE A 12 10.24 -7.72 1.62
N SER A 13 10.36 -6.53 1.04
CA SER A 13 11.25 -5.48 1.58
C SER A 13 10.86 -5.10 3.02
N MET A 14 9.57 -4.88 3.26
CA MET A 14 9.04 -4.57 4.60
C MET A 14 9.20 -5.75 5.56
N ASN A 15 8.88 -6.96 5.12
CA ASN A 15 8.94 -8.17 5.94
C ASN A 15 10.39 -8.52 6.33
N MET A 16 11.32 -8.48 5.38
CA MET A 16 12.74 -8.70 5.64
C MET A 16 13.28 -7.69 6.64
N PHE A 17 12.91 -6.41 6.50
CA PHE A 17 13.31 -5.39 7.47
C PHE A 17 12.75 -5.68 8.86
N LEU A 18 11.45 -5.99 8.96
CA LEU A 18 10.79 -6.27 10.23
C LEU A 18 11.41 -7.50 10.91
N GLU A 19 11.58 -8.60 10.19
CA GLU A 19 12.21 -9.83 10.69
C GLU A 19 13.65 -9.59 11.16
N ALA A 20 14.41 -8.75 10.45
CA ALA A 20 15.78 -8.41 10.83
C ALA A 20 15.89 -7.51 12.08
N HIS A 21 14.78 -6.93 12.56
CA HIS A 21 14.80 -5.93 13.64
C HIS A 21 13.86 -6.22 14.81
N LYS A 22 12.86 -7.10 14.65
CA LYS A 22 11.85 -7.37 15.70
C LYS A 22 12.41 -7.90 17.02
N ASP A 23 13.52 -8.63 16.97
CA ASP A 23 14.16 -9.25 18.15
C ASP A 23 15.36 -8.45 18.67
N LYS A 24 15.72 -7.32 18.03
CA LYS A 24 16.84 -6.49 18.46
C LYS A 24 16.38 -5.57 19.59
N GLU A 25 16.93 -5.74 20.79
CA GLU A 25 16.65 -4.86 21.94
C GLU A 25 16.91 -3.38 21.64
N THR A 26 17.82 -3.07 20.71
CA THR A 26 18.16 -1.70 20.33
C THR A 26 17.13 -1.06 19.40
N THR A 27 16.43 -1.86 18.59
CA THR A 27 15.54 -1.35 17.56
C THR A 27 14.12 -1.21 18.10
N ASN A 28 13.71 0.04 18.33
CA ASN A 28 12.35 0.37 18.74
C ASN A 28 11.51 0.72 17.51
N LEU A 29 10.61 -0.21 17.13
CA LEU A 29 9.62 -0.03 16.06
C LEU A 29 8.30 0.58 16.55
N GLY A 30 8.34 1.28 17.69
CA GLY A 30 7.28 2.16 18.16
C GLY A 30 7.18 3.41 17.28
N VAL A 31 5.96 3.73 16.85
CA VAL A 31 5.70 4.87 15.97
C VAL A 31 5.85 6.17 16.76
N LEU A 32 6.76 7.03 16.32
CA LEU A 32 7.02 8.33 16.94
C LEU A 32 6.20 9.45 16.30
N ALA A 33 6.00 9.36 14.98
CA ALA A 33 5.18 10.30 14.23
C ALA A 33 4.88 9.77 12.83
N LEU A 34 3.95 10.46 12.17
CA LEU A 34 3.74 10.36 10.74
C LEU A 34 4.25 11.64 10.05
N TRP A 35 4.63 11.50 8.80
CA TRP A 35 5.12 12.57 7.95
C TRP A 35 4.46 12.47 6.58
N THR A 36 4.26 13.61 5.92
CA THR A 36 3.73 13.66 4.56
C THR A 36 4.28 14.90 3.85
N ASP A 37 4.26 14.84 2.53
CA ASP A 37 4.58 15.98 1.67
C ASP A 37 3.45 17.03 1.71
N ALA A 38 3.84 18.30 1.71
CA ALA A 38 2.95 19.44 1.59
C ALA A 38 2.54 19.63 0.13
N THR A 39 1.23 19.61 -0.11
CA THR A 39 0.70 20.06 -1.40
C THR A 39 0.80 21.58 -1.50
N GLY A 40 0.63 22.14 -2.70
CA GLY A 40 0.66 23.60 -2.89
C GLY A 40 -0.40 24.37 -2.07
N LYS A 41 -1.43 23.71 -1.54
CA LYS A 41 -2.42 24.30 -0.62
C LYS A 41 -2.02 24.25 0.84
N GLU A 42 -0.97 23.49 1.15
CA GLU A 42 -0.47 23.17 2.49
C GLU A 42 0.93 23.76 2.72
N SER A 43 1.36 24.70 1.87
CA SER A 43 2.69 25.33 1.94
C SER A 43 2.98 25.94 3.32
N ASP A 44 1.95 26.42 4.01
CA ASP A 44 2.09 27.03 5.33
C ASP A 44 2.44 26.00 6.43
N LEU A 45 2.17 24.71 6.19
CA LEU A 45 2.53 23.62 7.09
C LEU A 45 4.00 23.21 6.96
N ALA A 46 4.63 23.56 5.84
CA ALA A 46 6.02 23.23 5.52
C ALA A 46 6.71 24.39 4.77
N PRO A 47 6.94 25.54 5.42
CA PRO A 47 7.43 26.74 4.74
C PRO A 47 8.83 26.56 4.13
N ASP A 48 9.68 25.76 4.80
CA ASP A 48 11.09 25.57 4.43
C ASP A 48 11.43 24.12 4.02
N ALA A 49 10.43 23.23 3.95
CA ALA A 49 10.62 21.81 3.64
C ALA A 49 9.48 21.31 2.75
N HIS A 50 9.71 20.26 1.97
CA HIS A 50 8.61 19.62 1.23
C HIS A 50 7.79 18.72 2.17
N VAL A 51 8.44 18.01 3.09
CA VAL A 51 7.76 17.19 4.12
C VAL A 51 7.58 17.92 5.44
N PHE A 52 6.49 17.61 6.12
CA PHE A 52 6.25 18.03 7.50
C PHE A 52 5.73 16.89 8.36
N ARG A 53 5.98 17.03 9.66
CA ARG A 53 5.55 16.10 10.69
C ARG A 53 4.09 16.34 11.03
N LEU A 54 3.31 15.27 11.10
CA LEU A 54 1.92 15.29 11.51
C LEU A 54 1.82 15.17 13.03
N ASP A 55 0.92 15.96 13.61
CA ASP A 55 0.51 15.83 15.00
C ASP A 55 -0.94 15.31 15.10
N ASP A 56 -1.40 15.06 16.33
CA ASP A 56 -2.74 14.53 16.61
C ASP A 56 -3.89 15.50 16.23
N SER A 57 -3.58 16.78 15.96
CA SER A 57 -4.54 17.82 15.60
C SER A 57 -4.76 17.93 14.09
N VAL A 58 -3.79 17.52 13.28
CA VAL A 58 -3.83 17.69 11.83
C VAL A 58 -4.98 16.87 11.21
N ARG A 59 -5.76 17.52 10.34
CA ARG A 59 -6.93 16.96 9.63
C ARG A 59 -6.67 16.94 8.12
N LEU A 60 -5.68 16.16 7.71
CA LEU A 60 -5.36 16.02 6.30
C LEU A 60 -6.05 14.82 5.69
N GLU A 61 -6.51 15.00 4.47
CA GLU A 61 -7.06 13.94 3.65
C GLU A 61 -6.14 13.71 2.44
N ARG A 62 -6.08 12.43 2.02
CA ARG A 62 -5.31 11.96 0.86
C ARG A 62 -6.15 10.92 0.13
N GLY A 63 -5.91 10.74 -1.17
CA GLY A 63 -6.71 9.83 -1.98
C GLY A 63 -6.86 10.31 -3.42
N THR A 64 -7.78 9.67 -4.14
CA THR A 64 -8.16 10.09 -5.49
C THR A 64 -9.30 11.12 -5.46
N ARG A 65 -9.54 11.80 -6.58
CA ARG A 65 -10.67 12.73 -6.70
C ARG A 65 -11.99 11.98 -6.49
N GLY A 66 -12.70 12.31 -5.41
CA GLY A 66 -13.96 11.67 -5.03
C GLY A 66 -13.82 10.56 -3.99
N HIS A 67 -12.60 10.22 -3.57
CA HIS A 67 -12.34 9.26 -2.52
C HIS A 67 -11.12 9.69 -1.70
N GLN A 68 -11.25 10.85 -1.05
CA GLN A 68 -10.29 11.34 -0.06
C GLN A 68 -10.60 10.71 1.29
N ILE A 69 -9.58 10.24 2.00
CA ILE A 69 -9.67 9.65 3.34
C ILE A 69 -8.69 10.39 4.23
N ALA A 70 -9.06 10.58 5.50
CA ALA A 70 -8.16 11.16 6.48
C ALA A 70 -6.87 10.32 6.58
N LEU A 71 -5.72 10.98 6.41
CA LEU A 71 -4.40 10.37 6.46
C LEU A 71 -4.12 9.75 7.85
N PHE A 72 -4.71 10.32 8.89
CA PHE A 72 -4.67 9.80 10.25
C PHE A 72 -6.07 9.70 10.88
N LEU A 73 -6.15 8.86 11.93
CA LEU A 73 -7.30 8.22 12.61
C LEU A 73 -8.48 9.09 13.07
N VAL A 74 -8.60 10.33 12.64
CA VAL A 74 -9.63 11.30 13.06
C VAL A 74 -11.05 10.73 12.94
N HIS A 75 -11.30 9.92 11.91
CA HIS A 75 -12.62 9.37 11.67
C HIS A 75 -12.97 8.20 12.60
N LEU A 76 -11.99 7.49 13.17
CA LEU A 76 -12.26 6.39 14.12
C LEU A 76 -12.66 6.90 15.52
N VAL A 77 -12.51 8.20 15.78
CA VAL A 77 -12.66 8.82 17.11
C VAL A 77 -14.12 9.10 17.47
N ASN A 78 -15.02 9.19 16.49
CA ASN A 78 -16.37 9.70 16.70
C ASN A 78 -17.45 8.94 15.91
N THR A 79 -17.24 7.66 15.61
CA THR A 79 -18.34 6.84 15.06
C THR A 79 -19.18 6.28 16.19
N GLU A 80 -20.51 6.32 16.06
CA GLU A 80 -21.48 5.70 16.99
C GLU A 80 -21.18 4.22 17.28
N ALA A 81 -20.47 3.54 16.37
CA ALA A 81 -20.03 2.16 16.52
C ALA A 81 -19.03 1.96 17.69
N HIS A 82 -18.27 2.99 18.08
CA HIS A 82 -17.17 2.88 19.04
C HIS A 82 -17.06 4.11 19.98
N PRO A 83 -18.09 4.40 20.80
CA PRO A 83 -18.16 5.64 21.61
C PRO A 83 -17.10 5.75 22.71
N ASN A 84 -16.29 4.72 22.95
CA ASN A 84 -15.30 4.66 24.04
C ASN A 84 -13.86 4.37 23.57
N LEU A 85 -13.58 4.42 22.26
CA LEU A 85 -12.20 4.29 21.78
C LEU A 85 -11.49 5.63 22.01
N SER A 86 -10.78 5.74 23.13
CA SER A 86 -9.77 6.79 23.26
C SER A 86 -8.73 6.60 22.17
N LEU A 87 -8.44 7.66 21.43
CA LEU A 87 -7.42 7.63 20.38
C LEU A 87 -6.13 7.05 20.97
N PRO A 88 -5.61 5.93 20.45
CA PRO A 88 -4.24 5.59 20.73
C PRO A 88 -3.38 6.72 20.19
N SER A 89 -2.59 7.36 21.07
CA SER A 89 -1.49 8.21 20.60
C SER A 89 -0.61 7.39 19.66
N PHE A 90 -0.01 8.03 18.66
CA PHE A 90 1.00 7.40 17.79
C PHE A 90 1.99 6.56 18.57
N GLN A 91 2.41 7.07 19.73
CA GLN A 91 3.41 6.46 20.62
C GLN A 91 2.98 5.11 21.20
N SER A 92 1.69 4.77 21.15
CA SER A 92 1.18 3.46 21.58
C SER A 92 1.15 2.42 20.45
N LEU A 93 1.44 2.83 19.22
CA LEU A 93 1.52 1.95 18.06
C LEU A 93 2.92 1.38 17.93
N THR A 94 3.02 0.10 17.61
CA THR A 94 4.29 -0.59 17.38
C THR A 94 4.13 -1.47 16.16
N TRP A 95 5.03 -1.38 15.20
CA TRP A 95 4.96 -2.20 14.01
C TRP A 95 5.31 -3.66 14.34
N LYS A 96 4.34 -4.56 14.18
CA LYS A 96 4.41 -5.98 14.60
C LYS A 96 4.37 -6.98 13.45
N GLY A 97 3.83 -6.57 12.31
CA GLY A 97 3.55 -7.48 11.21
C GLY A 97 3.32 -6.75 9.91
N VAL A 98 3.43 -7.49 8.82
CA VAL A 98 3.13 -7.01 7.48
C VAL A 98 2.38 -8.08 6.71
N ALA A 99 1.41 -7.66 5.91
CA ALA A 99 0.74 -8.47 4.90
C ALA A 99 0.65 -7.67 3.60
N THR A 100 0.21 -8.34 2.55
CA THR A 100 -0.06 -7.70 1.27
C THR A 100 -1.32 -8.26 0.67
N THR A 101 -1.99 -7.44 -0.11
CA THR A 101 -3.01 -7.86 -1.08
C THR A 101 -2.40 -7.76 -2.48
N GLY A 102 -3.16 -8.04 -3.53
CA GLY A 102 -2.67 -7.82 -4.89
C GLY A 102 -2.38 -6.35 -5.23
N ARG A 103 -2.77 -5.38 -4.40
CA ARG A 103 -2.67 -3.93 -4.72
C ARG A 103 -2.25 -3.03 -3.55
N ALA A 104 -2.07 -3.58 -2.35
CA ALA A 104 -1.83 -2.80 -1.14
C ALA A 104 -0.93 -3.54 -0.16
N GLY A 105 -0.12 -2.78 0.57
CA GLY A 105 0.56 -3.28 1.78
C GLY A 105 -0.31 -3.05 3.00
N ILE A 106 -0.28 -3.97 3.96
CA ILE A 106 -0.99 -3.86 5.24
C ILE A 106 0.05 -3.94 6.36
N LEU A 107 0.11 -2.93 7.21
CA LEU A 107 0.98 -2.87 8.38
C LEU A 107 0.17 -3.14 9.65
N ASP A 108 0.62 -4.09 10.46
CA ASP A 108 0.06 -4.37 11.78
C ASP A 108 0.72 -3.50 12.84
N PHE A 109 -0.07 -2.66 13.52
CA PHE A 109 0.37 -1.86 14.66
C PHE A 109 -0.19 -2.38 16.00
N GLY A 110 -0.69 -3.62 16.02
CA GLY A 110 -1.31 -4.28 17.16
C GLY A 110 -2.77 -3.87 17.35
N ARG A 111 -3.00 -2.66 17.87
CA ARG A 111 -4.38 -2.17 18.10
C ARG A 111 -5.06 -1.65 16.85
N LEU A 112 -4.28 -1.36 15.83
CA LEU A 112 -4.73 -0.80 14.57
C LEU A 112 -3.93 -1.42 13.44
N ALA A 113 -4.48 -1.36 12.24
CA ALA A 113 -3.76 -1.69 11.02
C ALA A 113 -3.88 -0.54 10.03
N LEU A 114 -2.82 -0.34 9.25
CA LEU A 114 -2.80 0.59 8.13
C LEU A 114 -2.71 -0.22 6.84
N LYS A 115 -3.74 -0.14 6.01
CA LYS A 115 -3.72 -0.61 4.63
C LYS A 115 -3.40 0.58 3.73
N LEU A 116 -2.35 0.47 2.93
CA LEU A 116 -1.95 1.51 1.99
C LEU A 116 -1.98 0.97 0.57
N SER A 117 -2.97 1.43 -0.19
CA SER A 117 -3.08 1.10 -1.61
C SER A 117 -2.11 1.96 -2.40
N TYR A 118 -1.18 1.31 -3.10
CA TYR A 118 -0.06 1.99 -3.78
C TYR A 118 -0.49 2.81 -5.01
N LEU A 119 -1.63 2.46 -5.63
CA LEU A 119 -2.17 3.12 -6.83
C LEU A 119 -1.12 3.37 -7.94
N THR A 120 -0.74 4.59 -8.30
CA THR A 120 0.26 4.80 -9.36
C THR A 120 1.59 5.23 -8.75
N HIS A 121 2.69 4.66 -9.26
CA HIS A 121 4.05 5.14 -9.00
C HIS A 121 4.47 5.23 -7.53
N THR A 122 3.86 4.45 -6.62
CA THR A 122 4.26 4.43 -5.20
C THR A 122 5.22 3.29 -4.93
N SER A 123 6.35 3.59 -4.28
CA SER A 123 7.35 2.63 -3.84
C SER A 123 7.59 2.73 -2.34
N VAL A 124 7.71 1.58 -1.68
CA VAL A 124 8.16 1.50 -0.29
C VAL A 124 9.67 1.65 -0.22
N GLN A 125 10.17 2.52 0.66
CA GLN A 125 11.59 2.68 0.95
C GLN A 125 11.81 2.83 2.46
N ILE A 126 12.95 2.35 2.96
CA ILE A 126 13.32 2.47 4.36
C ILE A 126 14.62 3.24 4.47
N TYR A 127 14.63 4.28 5.28
CA TYR A 127 15.79 5.12 5.53
C TYR A 127 16.19 5.05 6.99
N THR A 128 17.48 5.18 7.28
CA THR A 128 17.93 5.57 8.63
C THR A 128 17.55 7.03 8.91
N CYS A 129 17.45 7.42 10.18
CA CYS A 129 17.20 8.83 10.54
C CYS A 129 18.21 9.79 9.89
N SER A 130 19.50 9.42 9.88
CA SER A 130 20.54 10.23 9.25
C SER A 130 20.33 10.39 7.74
N GLN A 131 19.96 9.31 7.03
CA GLN A 131 19.62 9.41 5.59
C GLN A 131 18.40 10.30 5.36
N TRP A 132 17.36 10.15 6.19
CA TRP A 132 16.16 10.98 6.11
C TRP A 132 16.49 12.46 6.27
N GLU A 133 17.18 12.82 7.35
CA GLU A 133 17.55 14.21 7.66
C GLU A 133 18.46 14.81 6.58
N MET A 134 19.45 14.07 6.09
CA MET A 134 20.45 14.60 5.16
C MET A 134 20.04 14.56 3.69
N SER A 135 19.13 13.67 3.30
CA SER A 135 18.84 13.40 1.88
C SER A 135 17.38 13.56 1.51
N ILE A 136 16.45 13.41 2.46
CA ILE A 136 15.02 13.54 2.19
C ILE A 136 14.56 14.91 2.70
N GLN A 137 14.66 15.19 4.00
CA GLN A 137 14.08 16.38 4.60
C GLN A 137 14.58 17.71 4.00
N VAL A 138 15.86 17.77 3.59
CA VAL A 138 16.49 18.97 3.00
C VAL A 138 16.10 19.24 1.54
N VAL A 139 15.37 18.33 0.93
CA VAL A 139 14.99 18.43 -0.47
C VAL A 139 13.93 19.52 -0.64
N ASN A 140 14.14 20.39 -1.62
CA ASN A 140 13.19 21.45 -1.97
C ASN A 140 11.94 20.87 -2.66
N SER A 141 10.87 21.65 -2.73
CA SER A 141 9.60 21.26 -3.34
C SER A 141 9.64 21.03 -4.86
N HIS A 142 10.80 21.17 -5.53
CA HIS A 142 10.94 21.04 -6.98
C HIS A 142 11.47 19.67 -7.43
N VAL A 143 11.47 18.67 -6.54
CA VAL A 143 11.91 17.31 -6.89
C VAL A 143 10.85 16.49 -7.59
N TRP A 144 11.31 15.45 -8.28
CA TRP A 144 10.49 14.52 -9.05
C TRP A 144 9.89 13.38 -8.21
N PHE A 145 9.79 13.56 -6.90
CA PHE A 145 9.13 12.61 -6.02
C PHE A 145 8.45 13.33 -4.86
N HIS A 146 7.47 12.66 -4.29
CA HIS A 146 6.70 13.09 -3.14
C HIS A 146 6.73 12.01 -2.08
N VAL A 147 6.67 12.40 -0.81
CA VAL A 147 6.47 11.47 0.29
C VAL A 147 4.97 11.41 0.61
N ALA A 148 4.28 10.40 0.08
CA ALA A 148 2.87 10.19 0.37
C ALA A 148 2.63 10.03 1.87
N LEU A 149 3.38 9.11 2.48
CA LEU A 149 3.36 8.85 3.90
C LEU A 149 4.74 8.37 4.35
N ALA A 150 5.22 8.86 5.47
CA ALA A 150 6.36 8.30 6.17
C ALA A 150 6.03 8.06 7.64
N ILE A 151 6.51 6.93 8.16
CA ILE A 151 6.29 6.47 9.53
C ILE A 151 7.65 6.53 10.22
N GLU A 152 7.76 7.43 11.20
CA GLU A 152 8.98 7.63 11.97
C GLU A 152 9.06 6.62 13.11
N PHE A 153 10.17 5.89 13.16
CA PHE A 153 10.61 5.06 14.28
C PHE A 153 11.87 5.67 14.89
N LYS A 154 12.38 5.07 15.98
CA LYS A 154 13.55 5.61 16.69
C LYS A 154 14.80 5.77 15.82
N GLU A 155 15.06 4.80 14.96
CA GLU A 155 16.30 4.73 14.15
C GLU A 155 16.03 4.79 12.64
N TYR A 156 14.76 4.68 12.24
CA TYR A 156 14.37 4.46 10.85
C TYR A 156 13.10 5.20 10.47
N PHE A 157 12.92 5.40 9.18
CA PHE A 157 11.70 5.85 8.55
C PHE A 157 11.24 4.80 7.55
N LEU A 158 10.01 4.30 7.69
CA LEU A 158 9.34 3.56 6.63
C LEU A 158 8.55 4.55 5.79
N THR A 159 8.85 4.62 4.50
CA THR A 159 8.33 5.65 3.61
C THR A 159 7.63 5.05 2.41
N PHE A 160 6.57 5.71 1.98
CA PHE A 160 5.83 5.45 0.76
C PHE A 160 6.07 6.65 -0.15
N VAL A 161 7.01 6.51 -1.07
CA VAL A 161 7.43 7.56 -2.00
C VAL A 161 6.62 7.41 -3.28
N THR A 162 6.07 8.49 -3.81
CA THR A 162 5.25 8.47 -5.04
C THR A 162 5.66 9.59 -5.99
N ASN A 163 5.40 9.40 -7.29
CA ASN A 163 5.66 10.43 -8.29
C ASN A 163 4.51 11.46 -8.40
N ASP A 164 3.28 11.11 -8.00
CA ASP A 164 2.08 11.89 -8.33
C ASP A 164 1.15 12.15 -7.13
N ASN A 165 1.55 11.78 -5.91
CA ASN A 165 0.73 11.86 -4.70
C ASN A 165 -0.61 11.10 -4.81
N VAL A 166 -0.70 10.12 -5.70
CA VAL A 166 -1.87 9.25 -5.84
C VAL A 166 -1.65 7.99 -5.02
N PHE A 167 -2.18 7.99 -3.80
CA PHE A 167 -2.20 6.85 -2.88
C PHE A 167 -3.47 6.89 -2.03
N GLN A 168 -3.79 5.77 -1.39
CA GLN A 168 -4.98 5.70 -0.53
C GLN A 168 -4.66 4.98 0.78
N PRO A 169 -4.49 5.73 1.89
CA PRO A 169 -4.34 5.16 3.21
C PRO A 169 -5.72 4.81 3.80
N GLU A 170 -5.82 3.66 4.45
CA GLU A 170 -7.02 3.20 5.13
C GLU A 170 -6.60 2.64 6.49
N TRP A 171 -7.20 3.16 7.56
CA TRP A 171 -6.93 2.70 8.92
C TRP A 171 -8.08 1.81 9.40
N GLY A 172 -7.73 0.69 10.05
CA GLY A 172 -8.68 -0.32 10.50
C GLY A 172 -8.46 -0.73 11.95
N PRO A 173 -9.50 -1.27 12.61
CA PRO A 173 -9.44 -1.64 14.03
C PRO A 173 -8.62 -2.91 14.30
N SER A 174 -8.32 -3.72 13.29
CA SER A 174 -7.46 -4.89 13.44
C SER A 174 -6.81 -5.30 12.12
N PHE A 175 -5.66 -5.95 12.24
CA PHE A 175 -4.90 -6.48 11.11
C PHE A 175 -5.65 -7.59 10.35
N GLU A 176 -6.29 -8.52 11.05
CA GLU A 176 -7.01 -9.62 10.41
C GLU A 176 -8.21 -9.13 9.59
N LYS A 177 -8.98 -8.16 10.11
CA LYS A 177 -10.09 -7.59 9.35
C LYS A 177 -9.61 -6.96 8.03
N MET A 178 -8.50 -6.23 8.09
CA MET A 178 -7.93 -5.59 6.90
C MET A 178 -7.40 -6.59 5.86
N LYS A 179 -6.95 -7.77 6.29
CA LYS A 179 -6.55 -8.87 5.40
C LYS A 179 -7.77 -9.47 4.70
N ASP A 180 -8.82 -9.75 5.47
CA ASP A 180 -10.05 -10.38 4.99
C ASP A 180 -10.88 -9.49 4.06
N ASP A 181 -10.79 -8.16 4.20
CA ASP A 181 -11.44 -7.18 3.31
C ASP A 181 -10.82 -7.13 1.90
N SER A 182 -9.87 -8.01 1.58
CA SER A 182 -9.45 -8.26 0.20
C SER A 182 -10.54 -9.06 -0.52
N PRO A 183 -10.96 -8.68 -1.74
CA PRO A 183 -11.90 -9.51 -2.49
C PRO A 183 -11.34 -10.94 -2.53
N PRO A 184 -12.15 -11.97 -2.21
CA PRO A 184 -11.68 -13.34 -2.13
C PRO A 184 -11.02 -13.69 -3.46
N ASP A 185 -9.80 -14.24 -3.39
CA ASP A 185 -9.10 -14.75 -4.56
C ASP A 185 -9.99 -15.82 -5.19
N ILE A 186 -10.65 -15.47 -6.30
CA ILE A 186 -11.52 -16.33 -7.12
C ILE A 186 -12.91 -16.60 -6.50
N GLU A 187 -13.89 -15.72 -6.77
CA GLU A 187 -15.31 -16.12 -6.70
C GLU A 187 -15.65 -17.05 -7.87
N ASP A 188 -15.79 -18.34 -7.58
CA ASP A 188 -15.96 -19.45 -8.52
C ASP A 188 -17.24 -19.45 -9.40
N ASN A 189 -18.05 -18.37 -9.45
CA ASN A 189 -19.40 -18.51 -10.02
C ASN A 189 -20.04 -17.32 -10.77
N LYS A 190 -19.30 -16.27 -11.12
CA LYS A 190 -19.81 -15.25 -12.05
C LYS A 190 -19.19 -15.40 -13.43
N MET A 191 -19.85 -16.18 -14.29
CA MET A 191 -19.54 -16.22 -15.72
C MET A 191 -19.64 -14.79 -16.29
N TRP A 192 -18.50 -14.23 -16.70
CA TRP A 192 -18.42 -12.84 -17.18
C TRP A 192 -19.18 -12.70 -18.50
N LYS A 193 -20.37 -12.09 -18.44
CA LYS A 193 -21.10 -11.63 -19.62
C LYS A 193 -20.62 -10.23 -19.99
N SER A 194 -19.37 -10.10 -20.43
CA SER A 194 -18.84 -8.81 -20.87
C SER A 194 -18.55 -8.80 -22.37
N THR A 195 -19.09 -7.81 -23.05
CA THR A 195 -18.68 -7.41 -24.40
C THR A 195 -17.57 -6.37 -24.28
N GLY A 196 -16.31 -6.78 -24.37
CA GLY A 196 -15.15 -5.88 -24.25
C GLY A 196 -13.86 -6.59 -24.65
N LEU A 197 -12.76 -5.86 -24.79
CA LEU A 197 -11.46 -6.50 -25.01
C LEU A 197 -11.11 -7.35 -23.79
N ALA A 198 -10.56 -8.54 -24.02
CA ALA A 198 -10.16 -9.46 -22.95
C ALA A 198 -9.28 -8.77 -21.89
N CYS A 199 -8.40 -7.86 -22.33
CA CYS A 199 -7.56 -7.08 -21.43
C CYS A 199 -8.36 -6.14 -20.52
N GLU A 200 -9.32 -5.40 -21.07
CA GLU A 200 -10.19 -4.50 -20.31
C GLU A 200 -11.04 -5.28 -19.30
N VAL A 201 -11.55 -6.44 -19.69
CA VAL A 201 -12.41 -7.25 -18.83
C VAL A 201 -11.64 -7.75 -17.61
N ILE A 202 -10.44 -8.31 -17.80
CA ILE A 202 -9.61 -8.78 -16.68
C ILE A 202 -9.16 -7.59 -15.82
N TRP A 203 -8.71 -6.50 -16.44
CA TRP A 203 -8.17 -5.35 -15.72
C TRP A 203 -9.22 -4.61 -14.90
N ASP A 204 -10.42 -4.38 -15.44
CA ASP A 204 -11.49 -3.63 -14.78
C ASP A 204 -12.40 -4.54 -13.94
N LYS A 205 -12.94 -5.59 -14.56
CA LYS A 205 -13.99 -6.44 -13.96
C LYS A 205 -13.44 -7.71 -13.33
N GLY A 206 -12.24 -8.13 -13.71
CA GLY A 206 -11.64 -9.39 -13.31
C GLY A 206 -10.81 -9.35 -12.05
N GLN A 207 -10.75 -8.22 -11.34
CA GLN A 207 -9.81 -8.02 -10.22
C GLN A 207 -10.10 -8.88 -8.98
N ALA A 208 -11.32 -9.39 -8.85
CA ALA A 208 -11.64 -10.41 -7.85
C ALA A 208 -10.99 -11.77 -8.17
N VAL A 209 -10.63 -12.04 -9.43
CA VAL A 209 -10.01 -13.29 -9.88
C VAL A 209 -8.52 -13.09 -10.14
N PHE A 210 -8.16 -11.97 -10.77
CA PHE A 210 -6.80 -11.61 -11.19
C PHE A 210 -6.31 -10.40 -10.39
N SER A 211 -6.34 -10.53 -9.07
CA SER A 211 -5.91 -9.46 -8.15
C SER A 211 -4.46 -9.07 -8.42
N GLY A 212 -4.22 -7.77 -8.57
CA GLY A 212 -2.87 -7.23 -8.84
C GLY A 212 -2.41 -7.33 -10.30
N VAL A 213 -3.22 -7.86 -11.20
CA VAL A 213 -2.92 -7.81 -12.64
C VAL A 213 -3.21 -6.40 -13.16
N GLY A 214 -2.15 -5.67 -13.50
CA GLY A 214 -2.20 -4.40 -14.22
C GLY A 214 -2.00 -4.57 -15.73
N VAL A 215 -1.80 -3.44 -16.41
CA VAL A 215 -1.75 -3.35 -17.88
C VAL A 215 -0.49 -4.01 -18.45
N TYR A 216 0.60 -4.05 -17.68
CA TYR A 216 1.83 -4.71 -18.12
C TYR A 216 1.73 -6.21 -17.87
N THR A 217 1.33 -6.62 -16.65
CA THR A 217 1.19 -8.06 -16.32
C THR A 217 0.23 -8.75 -17.26
N ILE A 218 -0.91 -8.13 -17.60
CA ILE A 218 -1.89 -8.77 -18.49
C ILE A 218 -1.34 -9.07 -19.90
N SER A 219 -0.44 -8.22 -20.39
CA SER A 219 0.20 -8.43 -21.69
C SER A 219 1.13 -9.65 -21.64
N GLU A 220 1.85 -9.83 -20.54
CA GLU A 220 2.68 -11.00 -20.29
C GLU A 220 1.84 -12.28 -20.09
N LEU A 221 0.73 -12.19 -19.36
CA LEU A 221 -0.19 -13.31 -19.20
C LEU A 221 -0.76 -13.77 -20.53
N PHE A 222 -1.14 -12.84 -21.42
CA PHE A 222 -1.59 -13.19 -22.77
C PHE A 222 -0.47 -13.75 -23.63
N PHE A 223 0.76 -13.28 -23.45
CA PHE A 223 1.92 -13.85 -24.13
C PHE A 223 2.15 -15.31 -23.70
N ILE A 224 2.06 -15.61 -22.40
CA ILE A 224 2.24 -16.96 -21.86
C ILE A 224 1.05 -17.87 -22.24
N ALA A 225 -0.18 -17.40 -22.06
CA ALA A 225 -1.40 -18.17 -22.31
C ALA A 225 -1.69 -18.40 -23.82
N GLY A 226 -1.13 -17.54 -24.68
CA GLY A 226 -1.45 -17.52 -26.11
C GLY A 226 -2.89 -17.07 -26.37
N LYS A 227 -3.65 -17.87 -27.13
CA LYS A 227 -5.03 -17.51 -27.50
C LYS A 227 -5.99 -17.82 -26.34
N VAL A 228 -6.72 -16.80 -25.88
CA VAL A 228 -7.61 -16.86 -24.71
C VAL A 228 -9.11 -16.76 -25.07
N PHE A 229 -9.99 -17.23 -24.18
CA PHE A 229 -11.45 -17.00 -24.13
C PHE A 229 -12.38 -17.54 -25.24
N HIS A 230 -11.93 -18.35 -26.21
CA HIS A 230 -12.85 -19.02 -27.15
C HIS A 230 -13.31 -20.41 -26.71
N SER A 231 -12.66 -20.99 -25.70
CA SER A 231 -13.05 -22.29 -25.12
C SER A 231 -12.62 -22.39 -23.65
N PRO A 232 -13.21 -23.30 -22.87
CA PRO A 232 -12.80 -23.54 -21.48
C PRO A 232 -11.30 -23.85 -21.33
N SER A 233 -10.72 -24.59 -22.28
CA SER A 233 -9.28 -24.90 -22.29
C SER A 233 -8.42 -23.65 -22.46
N GLN A 234 -8.84 -22.69 -23.29
CA GLN A 234 -8.12 -21.43 -23.47
C GLN A 234 -8.22 -20.53 -22.23
N THR A 235 -9.35 -20.56 -21.53
CA THR A 235 -9.48 -19.89 -20.22
C THR A 235 -8.60 -20.56 -19.18
N ALA A 236 -8.51 -21.90 -19.18
CA ALA A 236 -7.63 -22.63 -18.27
C ALA A 236 -6.14 -22.27 -18.48
N HIS A 237 -5.70 -22.10 -19.73
CA HIS A 237 -4.34 -21.62 -20.02
C HIS A 237 -4.05 -20.22 -19.46
N LEU A 238 -5.06 -19.33 -19.41
CA LEU A 238 -4.89 -18.03 -18.78
C LEU A 238 -4.74 -18.15 -17.26
N CYS A 239 -5.52 -19.02 -16.62
CA CYS A 239 -5.36 -19.31 -15.18
C CYS A 239 -4.00 -19.94 -14.88
N GLU A 240 -3.56 -20.88 -15.73
CA GLU A 240 -2.23 -21.50 -15.64
C GLU A 240 -1.12 -20.46 -15.83
N ALA A 241 -1.23 -19.58 -16.83
CA ALA A 241 -0.29 -18.49 -17.05
C ALA A 241 -0.21 -17.55 -15.84
N PHE A 242 -1.37 -17.20 -15.25
CA PHE A 242 -1.42 -16.39 -14.04
C PHE A 242 -0.74 -17.07 -12.86
N TRP A 243 -1.05 -18.35 -12.63
CA TRP A 243 -0.40 -19.14 -11.59
C TRP A 243 1.10 -19.26 -11.80
N GLN A 244 1.53 -19.58 -13.02
CA GLN A 244 2.94 -19.69 -13.39
C GLN A 244 3.67 -18.37 -13.17
N TYR A 245 3.06 -17.24 -13.55
CA TYR A 245 3.61 -15.91 -13.35
C TYR A 245 3.76 -15.59 -11.87
N ALA A 246 2.71 -15.78 -11.07
CA ALA A 246 2.74 -15.57 -9.62
C ALA A 246 3.78 -16.46 -8.93
N TYR A 247 3.81 -17.75 -9.25
CA TYR A 247 4.76 -18.71 -8.69
C TYR A 247 6.22 -18.37 -9.05
N THR A 248 6.49 -18.04 -10.32
CA THR A 248 7.84 -17.67 -10.76
C THR A 248 8.32 -16.39 -10.09
N THR A 249 7.41 -15.43 -9.89
CA THR A 249 7.71 -14.20 -9.16
C THR A 249 8.10 -14.52 -7.72
N TRP A 250 7.25 -15.31 -7.03
CA TRP A 250 7.47 -15.73 -5.65
C TRP A 250 8.79 -16.46 -5.46
N MET A 251 9.12 -17.39 -6.36
CA MET A 251 10.37 -18.17 -6.28
C MET A 251 11.63 -17.35 -6.54
N LYS A 252 11.55 -16.23 -7.27
CA LYS A 252 12.70 -15.33 -7.49
C LYS A 252 12.95 -14.40 -6.32
N THR A 253 11.94 -14.20 -5.47
CA THR A 253 12.00 -13.33 -4.29
C THR A 253 12.43 -14.04 -3.01
N LEU A 254 12.46 -15.38 -3.01
CA LEU A 254 13.03 -16.22 -1.95
C LEU A 254 14.53 -16.46 -2.19
#